data_AF-A0A7V3QFN5-F1
#
_entry.id   AF-A0A7V3QFN5-F1
#
_cell.length_a   1.000
_cell.length_b   1.000
_cell.length_c   1.000
_cell.angle_alpha   90.00
_cell.angle_beta   90.00
_cell.angle_gamma   90.00
#
_symmetry.space_group_name_H-M   'P 1'
#
loop_
_entity.id
_entity.type
_entity.pdbx_description
1 polymer ?
#
loop_
_entity_poly.entity_id
_entity_poly.type
_entity_poly.pdbx_seq_one_letter_code
_entity_poly.pdbx_strand_id
1 'polypeptide(L)'
;MKKLTKLSNVFLVQISTAVLTAAPFTPGNLIIFRVGDGSMPLTNTGSPVFLDEYTTNGTLVQSIMLPTTNGPGFYPFIASGTATSEGLITRSPDKRFLAMIGYGTTLGGTNVLADSASTLIPRVVAIVDYMANVDTSTALTNFASANNPRSAITTDGTNIWVSGAGTRSTAPGGVAFTTRGSSMATIVSTNPVNNTRQLGIFFDQLYVSSGASSFRIGTVGIGLPTSGPVTMTNLPGIPTTGINPYSFVILSLLGTQQPDTMYVADDTSGAGIIKYSYVQGQWISNGVIRAPSIRGLVAIVSISETRTNVYLYGTTGAGTASGGGALYAAVDSAGYNMAPSTETATIIASAPPYTAFRGIAFAPEPPPPAPPSEVIITSIETAGSDVKIYWSAPSGSKCYVQAATPKNLSVNAPFEDIAGPILITPESTITNYLDPGAITNFDARYYRIRVESQPVPRE
;
A
#
# COMPACT_ATOMS: atom_id res chain seq x y z
N MET A 1 18.09 61.28 50.04
CA MET A 1 18.52 60.48 48.88
C MET A 1 17.55 59.33 48.68
N LYS A 2 16.75 59.34 47.61
CA LYS A 2 15.87 58.23 47.22
C LYS A 2 16.53 57.47 46.07
N LYS A 3 16.82 56.18 46.28
CA LYS A 3 17.50 55.31 45.32
C LYS A 3 16.45 54.78 44.34
N LEU A 4 16.56 55.13 43.06
CA LEU A 4 15.78 54.51 41.99
C LEU A 4 16.42 53.15 41.65
N THR A 5 15.66 52.08 41.78
CA THR A 5 16.07 50.74 41.34
C THR A 5 15.49 50.51 39.93
N LYS A 6 16.36 50.31 38.93
CA LYS A 6 15.97 49.94 37.56
C LYS A 6 15.25 48.59 37.60
N LEU A 7 13.99 48.57 37.17
CA LEU A 7 13.31 47.34 36.76
C LEU A 7 13.87 46.93 35.40
N SER A 8 14.68 45.87 35.38
CA SER A 8 15.09 45.19 34.16
C SER A 8 13.92 44.34 33.67
N ASN A 9 13.32 44.73 32.55
CA ASN A 9 12.36 43.91 31.82
C ASN A 9 13.06 42.64 31.31
N VAL A 10 12.84 41.52 31.99
CA VAL A 10 13.22 40.20 31.50
C VAL A 10 12.19 39.82 30.45
N PHE A 11 12.54 39.94 29.17
CA PHE A 11 11.76 39.38 28.07
C PHE A 11 11.91 37.86 28.12
N LEU A 12 10.90 37.15 28.61
CA LEU A 12 10.83 35.69 28.52
C LEU A 12 10.55 35.35 27.04
N VAL A 13 11.57 34.88 26.32
CA VAL A 13 11.37 34.28 24.99
C VAL A 13 10.80 32.88 25.23
N GLN A 14 9.49 32.75 25.05
CA GLN A 14 8.81 31.47 25.06
C GLN A 14 9.18 30.73 23.76
N ILE A 15 10.20 29.87 23.83
CA ILE A 15 10.53 28.94 22.75
C ILE A 15 9.48 27.83 22.80
N SER A 16 8.42 27.92 21.98
CA SER A 16 7.56 26.77 21.76
C SER A 16 8.33 25.77 20.91
N THR A 17 8.68 24.62 21.48
CA THR A 17 9.12 23.46 20.69
C THR A 17 7.92 22.99 19.87
N ALA A 18 7.82 23.39 18.61
CA ALA A 18 6.90 22.77 17.68
C ALA A 18 7.35 21.30 17.53
N VAL A 19 6.52 20.37 18.01
CA VAL A 19 6.71 18.96 17.69
C VAL A 19 6.42 18.84 16.20
N LEU A 20 7.47 18.66 15.40
CA LEU A 20 7.33 18.43 13.96
C LEU A 20 6.77 17.02 13.79
N THR A 21 5.45 16.91 13.72
CA THR A 21 4.79 15.64 13.38
C THR A 21 4.93 15.41 11.89
N ALA A 22 5.07 14.14 11.48
CA ALA A 22 5.03 13.78 10.06
C ALA A 22 3.77 14.34 9.40
N ALA A 23 3.90 14.88 8.18
CA ALA A 23 2.75 15.24 7.39
C ALA A 23 2.14 13.98 6.76
N PRO A 24 0.84 13.97 6.45
CA PRO A 24 0.28 12.94 5.58
C PRO A 24 1.10 12.80 4.30
N PHE A 25 1.19 11.59 3.77
CA PHE A 25 1.83 11.37 2.47
C PHE A 25 1.07 12.11 1.36
N THR A 26 1.70 12.37 0.23
CA THR A 26 1.05 12.95 -0.95
C THR A 26 0.70 11.84 -1.94
N PRO A 27 -0.58 11.71 -2.36
CA PRO A 27 -0.96 10.73 -3.37
C PRO A 27 -0.15 10.88 -4.66
N GLY A 28 0.32 9.77 -5.21
CA GLY A 28 1.15 9.74 -6.43
C GLY A 28 2.66 9.88 -6.19
N ASN A 29 3.11 10.25 -4.99
CA ASN A 29 4.53 10.21 -4.64
C ASN A 29 5.05 8.78 -4.45
N LEU A 30 6.37 8.68 -4.34
CA LEU A 30 7.13 7.44 -4.16
C LEU A 30 7.64 7.37 -2.73
N ILE A 31 7.50 6.22 -2.09
CA ILE A 31 8.02 5.97 -0.75
C ILE A 31 9.17 4.98 -0.84
N ILE A 32 10.34 5.41 -0.36
CA ILE A 32 11.55 4.61 -0.34
C ILE A 32 11.84 4.18 1.09
N PHE A 33 12.10 2.87 1.27
CA PHE A 33 12.68 2.34 2.48
C PHE A 33 14.16 2.74 2.52
N ARG A 34 14.52 3.68 3.40
CA ARG A 34 15.91 4.10 3.63
C ARG A 34 16.44 3.51 4.93
N VAL A 35 17.63 2.92 4.88
CA VAL A 35 18.39 2.51 6.07
C VAL A 35 19.46 3.54 6.39
N GLY A 36 19.65 3.83 7.67
CA GLY A 36 20.64 4.79 8.18
C GLY A 36 20.13 6.22 8.18
N ASP A 37 20.69 7.05 9.04
CA ASP A 37 20.34 8.47 9.23
C ASP A 37 21.35 9.44 8.57
N GLY A 38 22.40 8.90 7.94
CA GLY A 38 23.45 9.68 7.30
C GLY A 38 24.55 10.18 8.23
N SER A 39 24.51 9.83 9.52
CA SER A 39 25.50 10.30 10.51
C SER A 39 26.71 9.37 10.65
N MET A 40 26.50 8.06 10.54
CA MET A 40 27.52 7.04 10.84
C MET A 40 27.46 5.88 9.84
N PRO A 41 28.60 5.21 9.54
CA PRO A 41 28.61 4.05 8.67
C PRO A 41 27.59 2.97 9.05
N LEU A 42 26.95 2.39 8.04
CA LEU A 42 25.97 1.33 8.19
C LEU A 42 26.60 0.06 8.75
N THR A 43 25.89 -0.61 9.66
CA THR A 43 26.34 -1.86 10.31
C THR A 43 25.37 -3.00 10.07
N ASN A 44 25.82 -4.24 10.27
CA ASN A 44 24.95 -5.43 10.25
C ASN A 44 24.25 -5.69 11.59
N THR A 45 24.54 -4.89 12.63
CA THR A 45 23.95 -5.03 13.96
C THR A 45 22.76 -4.10 14.21
N GLY A 46 22.46 -3.22 13.25
CA GLY A 46 21.26 -2.41 13.25
C GLY A 46 21.49 -0.97 12.87
N SER A 47 20.59 -0.44 12.07
CA SER A 47 20.55 0.97 11.68
C SER A 47 19.09 1.44 11.65
N PRO A 48 18.82 2.73 11.95
CA PRO A 48 17.47 3.27 11.91
C PRO A 48 16.88 3.16 10.51
N VAL A 49 15.56 3.06 10.41
CA VAL A 49 14.83 2.99 9.15
C VAL A 49 13.96 4.22 8.99
N PHE A 50 13.92 4.74 7.77
CA PHE A 50 13.07 5.86 7.38
C PHE A 50 12.23 5.49 6.16
N LEU A 51 11.05 6.08 6.07
CA LEU A 51 10.25 6.19 4.87
C LEU A 51 10.51 7.57 4.26
N ASP A 52 11.28 7.62 3.17
CA ASP A 52 11.50 8.85 2.44
C ASP A 52 10.44 9.00 1.35
N GLU A 53 9.71 10.10 1.38
CA GLU A 53 8.75 10.46 0.35
C GLU A 53 9.43 11.30 -0.73
N TYR A 54 9.38 10.84 -1.98
CA TYR A 54 9.91 11.52 -3.15
C TYR A 54 8.80 11.80 -4.15
N THR A 55 8.90 12.94 -4.85
CA THR A 55 8.12 13.15 -6.07
C THR A 55 8.58 12.17 -7.16
N THR A 56 7.76 11.96 -8.18
CA THR A 56 8.12 11.17 -9.37
C THR A 56 9.27 11.76 -10.18
N ASN A 57 9.64 13.02 -9.92
CA ASN A 57 10.82 13.69 -10.51
C ASN A 57 12.06 13.62 -9.60
N GLY A 58 12.02 12.88 -8.48
CA GLY A 58 13.18 12.64 -7.62
C GLY A 58 13.47 13.74 -6.59
N THR A 59 12.50 14.62 -6.31
CA THR A 59 12.63 15.62 -5.24
C THR A 59 12.16 15.02 -3.90
N LEU A 60 13.01 15.07 -2.87
CA LEU A 60 12.63 14.64 -1.51
C LEU A 60 11.59 15.62 -0.92
N VAL A 61 10.51 15.06 -0.37
CA VAL A 61 9.40 15.79 0.26
C VAL A 61 9.52 15.75 1.77
N GLN A 62 9.62 14.55 2.36
CA GLN A 62 9.79 14.33 3.79
C GLN A 62 10.44 12.98 4.10
N SER A 63 10.89 12.81 5.33
CA SER A 63 11.42 11.54 5.86
C SER A 63 10.75 11.21 7.18
N ILE A 64 10.13 10.03 7.26
CA ILE A 64 9.42 9.55 8.45
C ILE A 64 10.24 8.44 9.08
N MET A 65 10.72 8.65 10.30
CA MET A 65 11.51 7.65 11.02
C MET A 65 10.60 6.58 11.64
N LEU A 66 10.98 5.31 11.52
CA LEU A 66 10.32 4.23 12.27
C LEU A 66 10.85 4.16 13.72
N PRO A 67 10.06 3.63 14.68
CA PRO A 67 10.46 3.56 16.08
C PRO A 67 11.80 2.82 16.29
N THR A 68 12.71 3.39 17.09
CA THR A 68 13.99 2.74 17.47
C THR A 68 14.06 2.34 18.93
N THR A 69 13.00 2.64 19.69
CA THR A 69 12.84 2.35 21.12
C THR A 69 11.49 1.67 21.35
N ASN A 70 11.37 0.94 22.47
CA ASN A 70 10.11 0.33 22.85
C ASN A 70 9.12 1.40 23.35
N GLY A 71 7.84 1.25 23.00
CA GLY A 71 6.75 2.05 23.54
C GLY A 71 5.52 1.19 23.86
N PRO A 72 4.51 1.73 24.55
CA PRO A 72 3.26 1.01 24.77
C PRO A 72 2.61 0.63 23.44
N GLY A 73 2.54 -0.67 23.14
CA GLY A 73 1.91 -1.19 21.92
C GLY A 73 2.74 -1.13 20.64
N PHE A 74 4.01 -0.71 20.69
CA PHE A 74 4.88 -0.60 19.52
C PHE A 74 6.30 -1.10 19.83
N TYR A 75 6.84 -1.95 18.95
CA TYR A 75 8.22 -2.46 19.03
C TYR A 75 9.17 -1.58 18.20
N PRO A 76 10.48 -1.55 18.55
CA PRO A 76 11.50 -1.02 17.65
C PRO A 76 11.42 -1.69 16.28
N PHE A 77 11.75 -0.95 15.24
CA PHE A 77 11.89 -1.43 13.88
C PHE A 77 13.20 -0.91 13.32
N ILE A 78 14.19 -1.79 13.23
CA ILE A 78 15.49 -1.49 12.64
C ILE A 78 15.82 -2.50 11.53
N ALA A 79 16.80 -2.18 10.69
CA ALA A 79 17.26 -3.05 9.62
C ALA A 79 18.78 -3.27 9.69
N SER A 80 19.27 -4.32 9.06
CA SER A 80 20.71 -4.47 8.82
C SER A 80 21.12 -3.50 7.70
N GLY A 81 22.03 -2.59 8.01
CA GLY A 81 22.51 -1.59 7.05
C GLY A 81 23.36 -2.17 5.91
N THR A 82 23.98 -3.32 6.12
CA THR A 82 24.81 -3.99 5.09
C THR A 82 24.14 -5.21 4.46
N ALA A 83 22.97 -5.64 4.95
CA ALA A 83 22.18 -6.68 4.28
C ALA A 83 21.52 -6.13 3.01
N THR A 84 21.57 -6.90 1.93
CA THR A 84 21.05 -6.45 0.61
C THR A 84 19.73 -7.10 0.20
N SER A 85 19.24 -8.02 1.03
CA SER A 85 18.01 -8.79 0.80
C SER A 85 16.81 -8.31 1.63
N GLU A 86 17.01 -7.30 2.45
CA GLU A 86 16.02 -6.75 3.39
C GLU A 86 15.37 -5.46 2.86
N GLY A 87 14.29 -5.03 3.53
CA GLY A 87 13.71 -3.70 3.32
C GLY A 87 12.87 -3.58 2.05
N LEU A 88 12.28 -4.68 1.54
CA LEU A 88 11.24 -4.57 0.54
C LEU A 88 9.97 -4.02 1.20
N ILE A 89 9.32 -3.08 0.52
CA ILE A 89 8.08 -2.43 0.93
C ILE A 89 7.02 -2.70 -0.12
N THR A 90 5.78 -2.86 0.30
CA THR A 90 4.62 -3.03 -0.59
C THR A 90 3.54 -2.02 -0.22
N ARG A 91 2.73 -1.65 -1.20
CA ARG A 91 1.46 -0.93 -0.99
C ARG A 91 0.32 -1.94 -1.10
N SER A 92 -0.65 -1.87 -0.20
CA SER A 92 -1.84 -2.73 -0.23
C SER A 92 -2.62 -2.54 -1.54
N PRO A 93 -3.36 -3.57 -2.02
CA PRO A 93 -4.16 -3.46 -3.24
C PRO A 93 -5.19 -2.33 -3.20
N ASP A 94 -5.76 -2.05 -2.03
CA ASP A 94 -6.68 -0.93 -1.78
C ASP A 94 -5.97 0.43 -1.67
N LYS A 95 -4.64 0.46 -1.84
CA LYS A 95 -3.75 1.62 -1.80
C LYS A 95 -3.64 2.32 -0.45
N ARG A 96 -4.28 1.85 0.62
CA ARG A 96 -4.36 2.58 1.90
C ARG A 96 -3.17 2.38 2.83
N PHE A 97 -2.42 1.30 2.65
CA PHE A 97 -1.38 0.90 3.60
C PHE A 97 -0.07 0.58 2.90
N LEU A 98 1.03 0.93 3.56
CA LEU A 98 2.35 0.36 3.32
C LEU A 98 2.59 -0.78 4.30
N ALA A 99 3.28 -1.82 3.84
CA ALA A 99 3.71 -2.93 4.69
C ALA A 99 5.18 -3.27 4.45
N MET A 100 5.91 -3.51 5.53
CA MET A 100 7.33 -3.84 5.55
C MET A 100 7.68 -4.67 6.79
N ILE A 101 8.81 -5.37 6.78
CA ILE A 101 9.26 -6.20 7.91
C ILE A 101 10.74 -5.96 8.21
N GLY A 102 11.09 -5.94 9.49
CA GLY A 102 12.42 -5.65 10.01
C GLY A 102 12.67 -6.38 11.34
N TYR A 103 13.52 -5.82 12.19
CA TYR A 103 13.96 -6.44 13.45
C TYR A 103 13.49 -5.63 14.66
N GLY A 104 12.96 -6.35 15.65
CA GLY A 104 12.50 -5.84 16.94
C GLY A 104 13.61 -5.78 17.97
N THR A 105 14.55 -4.86 17.81
CA THR A 105 15.60 -4.58 18.81
C THR A 105 16.01 -3.11 18.76
N THR A 106 16.56 -2.60 19.85
CA THR A 106 17.06 -1.22 19.91
C THR A 106 18.42 -1.09 19.21
N LEU A 107 18.76 0.15 18.83
CA LEU A 107 20.08 0.48 18.28
C LEU A 107 21.20 0.24 19.31
N GLY A 108 22.44 0.07 18.81
CA GLY A 108 23.64 -0.12 19.64
C GLY A 108 23.90 -1.56 20.08
N GLY A 109 23.11 -2.53 19.61
CA GLY A 109 23.35 -3.96 19.85
C GLY A 109 24.60 -4.48 19.13
N THR A 110 25.08 -5.65 19.58
CA THR A 110 26.25 -6.36 19.00
C THR A 110 25.86 -7.58 18.17
N ASN A 111 24.59 -8.01 18.21
CA ASN A 111 24.12 -9.16 17.44
C ASN A 111 24.04 -8.82 15.96
N VAL A 112 24.60 -9.69 15.11
CA VAL A 112 24.33 -9.63 13.66
C VAL A 112 22.85 -9.97 13.45
N LEU A 113 22.08 -9.03 12.90
CA LEU A 113 20.63 -9.15 12.84
C LEU A 113 20.19 -10.39 12.02
N ALA A 114 20.80 -10.60 10.87
CA ALA A 114 20.51 -11.73 9.98
C ALA A 114 20.74 -13.10 10.63
N ASP A 115 21.71 -13.21 11.54
CA ASP A 115 22.10 -14.49 12.16
C ASP A 115 21.31 -14.76 13.45
N SER A 116 20.59 -13.75 13.95
CA SER A 116 19.86 -13.83 15.20
C SER A 116 18.69 -14.82 15.15
N ALA A 117 18.45 -15.51 16.27
CA ALA A 117 17.23 -16.26 16.47
C ALA A 117 16.02 -15.30 16.57
N SER A 118 14.91 -15.65 15.92
CA SER A 118 13.69 -14.82 15.97
C SER A 118 13.06 -14.74 17.38
N THR A 119 13.38 -15.66 18.29
CA THR A 119 13.00 -15.59 19.70
C THR A 119 13.83 -14.60 20.51
N LEU A 120 15.06 -14.30 20.07
CA LEU A 120 15.94 -13.29 20.68
C LEU A 120 15.70 -11.90 20.08
N ILE A 121 15.56 -11.83 18.75
CA ILE A 121 15.26 -10.61 18.01
C ILE A 121 14.03 -10.89 17.13
N PRO A 122 12.81 -10.56 17.60
CA PRO A 122 11.59 -10.76 16.84
C PRO A 122 11.64 -10.09 15.46
N ARG A 123 10.92 -10.66 14.48
CA ARG A 123 10.75 -10.02 13.18
C ARG A 123 9.51 -9.14 13.24
N VAL A 124 9.71 -7.83 13.20
CA VAL A 124 8.64 -6.85 13.42
C VAL A 124 8.08 -6.40 12.09
N VAL A 125 6.76 -6.46 11.92
CA VAL A 125 6.06 -5.88 10.77
C VAL A 125 5.66 -4.46 11.10
N ALA A 126 5.93 -3.53 10.18
CA ALA A 126 5.39 -2.18 10.23
C ALA A 126 4.26 -2.03 9.19
N ILE A 127 3.11 -1.51 9.62
CA ILE A 127 2.02 -1.06 8.75
C ILE A 127 1.89 0.46 8.88
N VAL A 128 1.87 1.17 7.75
CA VAL A 128 1.81 2.63 7.74
C VAL A 128 0.65 3.11 6.86
N ASP A 129 -0.15 4.04 7.37
CA ASP A 129 -1.29 4.61 6.63
C ASP A 129 -0.95 5.95 5.94
N TYR A 130 -1.93 6.52 5.23
CA TYR A 130 -1.83 7.81 4.55
C TYR A 130 -1.48 8.99 5.45
N MET A 131 -1.87 8.95 6.73
CA MET A 131 -1.58 10.01 7.71
C MET A 131 -0.18 9.85 8.32
N ALA A 132 0.65 8.95 7.78
CA ALA A 132 1.95 8.59 8.32
C ALA A 132 1.90 7.98 9.74
N ASN A 133 0.76 7.41 10.15
CA ASN A 133 0.70 6.66 11.40
C ASN A 133 1.44 5.34 11.23
N VAL A 134 2.38 5.06 12.13
CA VAL A 134 3.22 3.86 12.08
C VAL A 134 2.77 2.87 13.14
N ASP A 135 2.38 1.67 12.71
CA ASP A 135 2.07 0.54 13.59
C ASP A 135 3.16 -0.53 13.50
N THR A 136 3.91 -0.73 14.59
CA THR A 136 4.90 -1.80 14.75
C THR A 136 4.51 -2.79 15.85
N SER A 137 3.22 -3.04 16.05
CA SER A 137 2.70 -3.90 17.14
C SER A 137 2.92 -5.41 16.90
N THR A 138 3.26 -5.81 15.67
CA THR A 138 3.35 -7.23 15.27
C THR A 138 4.80 -7.69 15.32
N ALA A 139 5.13 -8.61 16.23
CA ALA A 139 6.52 -9.04 16.51
C ALA A 139 6.66 -10.56 16.50
N LEU A 140 7.07 -11.12 15.37
CA LEU A 140 7.07 -12.56 15.11
C LEU A 140 8.29 -13.25 15.72
N THR A 141 8.06 -14.23 16.60
CA THR A 141 9.13 -15.01 17.26
C THR A 141 9.36 -16.40 16.65
N ASN A 142 8.66 -16.71 15.55
CA ASN A 142 8.70 -18.03 14.90
C ASN A 142 8.86 -17.95 13.36
N PHE A 143 9.43 -16.86 12.84
CA PHE A 143 9.59 -16.66 11.41
C PHE A 143 10.98 -16.12 11.06
N ALA A 144 11.51 -16.55 9.91
CA ALA A 144 12.78 -16.08 9.35
C ALA A 144 13.94 -16.08 10.37
N SER A 145 14.06 -17.15 11.16
CA SER A 145 15.10 -17.26 12.19
C SER A 145 16.45 -17.62 11.57
N ALA A 146 17.53 -17.00 12.06
CA ALA A 146 18.89 -17.11 11.53
C ALA A 146 18.98 -16.86 10.01
N ASN A 147 18.08 -16.02 9.50
CA ASN A 147 18.21 -15.37 8.21
C ASN A 147 17.34 -14.10 8.16
N ASN A 148 17.24 -13.49 6.98
CA ASN A 148 16.59 -12.19 6.81
C ASN A 148 15.06 -12.32 6.61
N PRO A 149 14.23 -11.55 7.36
CA PRO A 149 12.90 -11.18 6.88
C PRO A 149 13.04 -10.20 5.71
N ARG A 150 12.13 -10.23 4.73
CA ARG A 150 12.34 -9.48 3.47
C ARG A 150 11.19 -8.60 3.04
N SER A 151 9.97 -9.14 3.01
CA SER A 151 8.77 -8.42 2.55
C SER A 151 7.60 -8.70 3.49
N ALA A 152 6.71 -7.73 3.60
CA ALA A 152 5.37 -7.91 4.12
C ALA A 152 4.36 -7.31 3.13
N ILE A 153 3.12 -7.80 3.13
CA ILE A 153 1.99 -7.22 2.40
C ILE A 153 0.70 -7.42 3.20
N THR A 154 -0.23 -6.49 3.05
CA THR A 154 -1.56 -6.54 3.67
C THR A 154 -2.63 -6.18 2.66
N THR A 155 -3.85 -6.65 2.89
CA THR A 155 -5.04 -6.25 2.12
C THR A 155 -5.81 -5.12 2.79
N ASP A 156 -5.73 -5.00 4.11
CA ASP A 156 -6.66 -4.20 4.92
C ASP A 156 -6.03 -3.59 6.18
N GLY A 157 -4.71 -3.75 6.34
CA GLY A 157 -3.97 -3.35 7.53
C GLY A 157 -4.01 -4.35 8.67
N THR A 158 -4.85 -5.39 8.63
CA THR A 158 -5.03 -6.39 9.70
C THR A 158 -4.47 -7.76 9.30
N ASN A 159 -4.85 -8.27 8.12
CA ASN A 159 -4.37 -9.52 7.56
C ASN A 159 -3.02 -9.30 6.88
N ILE A 160 -1.99 -10.05 7.29
CA ILE A 160 -0.60 -9.79 6.89
C ILE A 160 0.04 -11.08 6.38
N TRP A 161 0.65 -11.00 5.21
CA TRP A 161 1.57 -12.02 4.71
C TRP A 161 3.01 -11.51 4.80
N VAL A 162 3.91 -12.39 5.22
CA VAL A 162 5.34 -12.10 5.36
C VAL A 162 6.17 -13.11 4.58
N SER A 163 7.32 -12.66 4.09
CA SER A 163 8.27 -13.50 3.36
C SER A 163 9.70 -13.29 3.84
N GLY A 164 10.54 -14.30 3.59
CA GLY A 164 11.95 -14.24 3.90
C GLY A 164 12.64 -15.59 3.78
N ALA A 165 13.84 -15.66 4.34
CA ALA A 165 14.58 -16.90 4.48
C ALA A 165 14.72 -17.29 5.96
N GLY A 166 15.03 -18.54 6.25
CA GLY A 166 15.22 -19.03 7.62
C GLY A 166 15.60 -20.50 7.67
N THR A 167 15.92 -21.00 8.86
CA THR A 167 16.22 -22.43 9.07
C THR A 167 15.00 -23.31 8.77
N ARG A 168 15.18 -24.53 8.26
CA ARG A 168 14.05 -25.40 7.89
C ARG A 168 13.33 -26.08 9.08
N SER A 169 13.72 -25.79 10.32
CA SER A 169 13.21 -26.49 11.50
C SER A 169 12.00 -25.79 12.13
N THR A 170 12.21 -24.87 13.06
CA THR A 170 11.18 -24.37 13.97
C THR A 170 10.67 -22.97 13.63
N ALA A 171 11.43 -22.20 12.84
CA ALA A 171 11.08 -20.84 12.45
C ALA A 171 11.55 -20.56 11.01
N PRO A 172 10.91 -21.20 10.00
CA PRO A 172 11.37 -21.14 8.63
C PRO A 172 11.15 -19.78 7.97
N GLY A 173 11.86 -19.60 6.87
CA GLY A 173 11.49 -18.63 5.84
C GLY A 173 10.35 -19.15 4.97
N GLY A 174 10.29 -18.71 3.72
CA GLY A 174 9.17 -18.99 2.84
C GLY A 174 8.08 -17.93 3.00
N VAL A 175 6.82 -18.33 2.90
CA VAL A 175 5.69 -17.41 3.09
C VAL A 175 4.92 -17.84 4.34
N ALA A 176 4.58 -16.86 5.18
CA ALA A 176 3.76 -17.06 6.37
C ALA A 176 2.66 -16.00 6.45
N PHE A 177 1.59 -16.33 7.17
CA PHE A 177 0.45 -15.47 7.43
C PHE A 177 0.37 -15.13 8.92
N THR A 178 -0.04 -13.91 9.23
CA THR A 178 -0.26 -13.44 10.59
C THR A 178 -1.33 -12.34 10.60
N THR A 179 -1.69 -11.89 11.79
CA THR A 179 -2.57 -10.73 11.98
C THR A 179 -1.86 -9.66 12.78
N ARG A 180 -2.28 -8.40 12.57
CA ARG A 180 -1.77 -7.26 13.32
C ARG A 180 -1.81 -7.51 14.83
N GLY A 181 -0.70 -7.24 15.52
CA GLY A 181 -0.53 -7.42 16.96
C GLY A 181 -0.16 -8.84 17.39
N SER A 182 -0.10 -9.80 16.47
CA SER A 182 0.32 -11.17 16.79
C SER A 182 1.83 -11.27 17.04
N SER A 183 2.22 -12.21 17.91
CA SER A 183 3.61 -12.60 18.11
C SER A 183 4.03 -13.84 17.32
N MET A 184 3.09 -14.45 16.59
CA MET A 184 3.28 -15.72 15.87
C MET A 184 2.73 -15.62 14.45
N ALA A 185 3.37 -16.34 13.52
CA ALA A 185 2.87 -16.53 12.16
C ALA A 185 2.57 -18.00 11.87
N THR A 186 1.52 -18.24 11.10
CA THR A 186 1.19 -19.53 10.50
C THR A 186 2.01 -19.70 9.22
N ILE A 187 2.84 -20.74 9.14
CA ILE A 187 3.62 -21.01 7.93
C ILE A 187 2.66 -21.46 6.82
N VAL A 188 2.65 -20.71 5.72
CA VAL A 188 1.80 -20.95 4.55
C VAL A 188 2.52 -21.84 3.54
N SER A 189 3.78 -21.54 3.23
CA SER A 189 4.56 -22.34 2.28
C SER A 189 6.06 -22.28 2.48
N THR A 190 6.70 -23.45 2.39
CA THR A 190 8.16 -23.64 2.31
C THR A 190 8.57 -24.51 1.11
N ASN A 191 7.63 -24.80 0.20
CA ASN A 191 7.79 -25.72 -0.94
C ASN A 191 7.52 -24.97 -2.25
N PRO A 192 8.41 -25.02 -3.26
CA PRO A 192 9.67 -25.79 -3.34
C PRO A 192 10.84 -25.15 -2.60
N VAL A 193 10.68 -23.92 -2.12
CA VAL A 193 11.77 -23.12 -1.53
C VAL A 193 11.30 -22.42 -0.26
N ASN A 194 12.24 -22.15 0.64
CA ASN A 194 12.02 -21.33 1.83
C ASN A 194 12.88 -20.05 1.81
N ASN A 195 13.32 -19.64 0.61
CA ASN A 195 14.17 -18.48 0.35
C ASN A 195 13.42 -17.50 -0.56
N THR A 196 12.37 -16.88 -0.03
CA THR A 196 11.46 -15.99 -0.76
C THR A 196 11.84 -14.53 -0.54
N ARG A 197 11.43 -13.65 -1.45
CA ARG A 197 11.76 -12.22 -1.50
C ARG A 197 10.48 -11.39 -1.54
N GLN A 198 10.20 -10.61 -2.58
CA GLN A 198 9.06 -9.70 -2.58
C GLN A 198 7.74 -10.47 -2.63
N LEU A 199 6.77 -10.02 -1.85
CA LEU A 199 5.37 -10.40 -1.99
C LEU A 199 4.64 -9.36 -2.85
N GLY A 200 3.64 -9.81 -3.59
CA GLY A 200 2.72 -8.93 -4.31
C GLY A 200 1.34 -9.55 -4.38
N ILE A 201 0.30 -8.74 -4.23
CA ILE A 201 -1.08 -9.18 -4.44
C ILE A 201 -1.58 -8.48 -5.69
N PHE A 202 -1.89 -9.27 -6.71
CA PHE A 202 -2.38 -8.79 -8.00
C PHE A 202 -3.54 -9.68 -8.42
N PHE A 203 -4.65 -9.10 -8.89
CA PHE A 203 -5.80 -9.87 -9.37
C PHE A 203 -6.26 -10.94 -8.36
N ASP A 204 -6.39 -10.54 -7.08
CA ASP A 204 -6.78 -11.38 -5.94
C ASP A 204 -5.90 -12.62 -5.66
N GLN A 205 -4.70 -12.66 -6.23
CA GLN A 205 -3.74 -13.75 -6.07
C GLN A 205 -2.47 -13.25 -5.38
N LEU A 206 -1.99 -14.01 -4.40
CA LEU A 206 -0.69 -13.78 -3.77
C LEU A 206 0.43 -14.36 -4.65
N TYR A 207 1.39 -13.51 -4.98
CA TYR A 207 2.61 -13.86 -5.71
C TYR A 207 3.84 -13.64 -4.84
N VAL A 208 4.92 -14.33 -5.19
CA VAL A 208 6.19 -14.20 -4.50
C VAL A 208 7.37 -14.39 -5.47
N SER A 209 8.43 -13.61 -5.27
CA SER A 209 9.72 -13.82 -5.93
C SER A 209 10.70 -14.57 -5.03
N SER A 210 11.79 -15.08 -5.59
CA SER A 210 12.75 -15.92 -4.88
C SER A 210 14.15 -15.88 -5.48
N GLY A 211 15.13 -15.94 -4.58
CA GLY A 211 16.55 -16.08 -4.95
C GLY A 211 16.99 -17.52 -5.22
N ALA A 212 16.14 -18.51 -4.98
CA ALA A 212 16.46 -19.92 -5.19
C ALA A 212 16.33 -20.37 -6.65
N SER A 213 17.14 -21.34 -7.08
CA SER A 213 17.23 -21.78 -8.48
C SER A 213 16.14 -22.76 -8.92
N SER A 214 15.28 -23.27 -8.02
CA SER A 214 14.14 -24.14 -8.36
C SER A 214 12.82 -23.38 -8.51
N PHE A 215 12.80 -22.10 -8.14
CA PHE A 215 11.61 -21.24 -8.17
C PHE A 215 12.02 -19.76 -8.15
N ARG A 216 11.49 -18.95 -9.07
CA ARG A 216 11.90 -17.55 -9.26
C ARG A 216 10.77 -16.57 -9.01
N ILE A 217 9.66 -16.70 -9.71
CA ILE A 217 8.46 -15.87 -9.53
C ILE A 217 7.26 -16.79 -9.73
N GLY A 218 6.29 -16.73 -8.84
CA GLY A 218 5.17 -17.68 -8.85
C GLY A 218 4.03 -17.28 -7.94
N THR A 219 2.94 -18.04 -8.03
CA THR A 219 1.83 -17.93 -7.12
C THR A 219 2.13 -18.66 -5.80
N VAL A 220 1.56 -18.18 -4.70
CA VAL A 220 1.54 -18.87 -3.42
C VAL A 220 0.18 -19.56 -3.29
N GLY A 221 0.11 -20.85 -3.63
CA GLY A 221 -1.18 -21.56 -3.69
C GLY A 221 -2.18 -20.87 -4.63
N ILE A 222 -3.44 -20.81 -4.19
CA ILE A 222 -4.55 -20.14 -4.88
C ILE A 222 -5.08 -19.03 -3.98
N GLY A 223 -5.34 -17.86 -4.57
CA GLY A 223 -5.89 -16.70 -3.87
C GLY A 223 -4.92 -16.14 -2.82
N LEU A 224 -5.45 -15.88 -1.63
CA LEU A 224 -4.73 -15.31 -0.48
C LEU A 224 -4.70 -16.31 0.69
N PRO A 225 -3.91 -17.38 0.64
CA PRO A 225 -3.94 -18.45 1.64
C PRO A 225 -3.50 -17.96 3.03
N THR A 226 -4.32 -18.22 4.05
CA THR A 226 -4.05 -17.90 5.46
C THR A 226 -3.61 -19.10 6.29
N SER A 227 -3.63 -20.30 5.69
CA SER A 227 -3.20 -21.57 6.28
C SER A 227 -2.33 -22.36 5.30
N GLY A 228 -1.48 -23.25 5.81
CA GLY A 228 -0.61 -24.11 5.01
C GLY A 228 -0.69 -25.59 5.39
N PRO A 229 0.08 -26.46 4.71
CA PRO A 229 0.99 -26.11 3.62
C PRO A 229 0.27 -25.99 2.27
N VAL A 230 0.55 -24.89 1.54
CA VAL A 230 0.27 -24.78 0.11
C VAL A 230 1.58 -24.82 -0.68
N THR A 231 1.52 -25.19 -1.96
CA THR A 231 2.70 -25.20 -2.84
C THR A 231 2.82 -23.86 -3.57
N MET A 232 4.03 -23.31 -3.63
CA MET A 232 4.34 -22.21 -4.55
C MET A 232 4.61 -22.76 -5.95
N THR A 233 3.98 -22.17 -6.96
CA THR A 233 4.07 -22.64 -8.36
C THR A 233 4.73 -21.57 -9.21
N ASN A 234 5.89 -21.89 -9.80
CA ASN A 234 6.60 -20.95 -10.68
C ASN A 234 5.71 -20.60 -11.87
N LEU A 235 5.69 -19.33 -12.26
CA LEU A 235 4.88 -18.89 -13.41
C LEU A 235 5.37 -19.58 -14.69
N PRO A 236 4.45 -20.02 -15.57
CA PRO A 236 4.83 -20.67 -16.82
C PRO A 236 5.65 -19.71 -17.68
N GLY A 237 6.75 -20.20 -18.27
CA GLY A 237 7.64 -19.40 -19.12
C GLY A 237 8.70 -18.59 -18.37
N ILE A 238 8.58 -18.41 -17.05
CA ILE A 238 9.61 -17.74 -16.26
C ILE A 238 10.79 -18.69 -16.03
N PRO A 239 12.01 -18.36 -16.49
CA PRO A 239 13.15 -19.24 -16.35
C PRO A 239 13.57 -19.36 -14.88
N THR A 240 14.08 -20.51 -14.48
CA THR A 240 14.59 -20.72 -13.11
C THR A 240 16.11 -20.45 -12.99
N THR A 241 16.78 -20.28 -14.12
CA THR A 241 18.21 -19.97 -14.26
C THR A 241 18.42 -18.70 -15.09
N GLY A 242 19.60 -18.07 -14.97
CA GLY A 242 19.93 -16.86 -15.74
C GLY A 242 19.22 -15.57 -15.29
N ILE A 243 18.35 -15.65 -14.29
CA ILE A 243 17.68 -14.51 -13.64
C ILE A 243 17.84 -14.57 -12.11
N ASN A 244 17.80 -13.41 -11.48
CA ASN A 244 17.86 -13.17 -10.05
C ASN A 244 16.81 -12.11 -9.64
N PRO A 245 15.51 -12.45 -9.72
CA PRO A 245 14.43 -11.50 -9.51
C PRO A 245 14.33 -11.08 -8.04
N TYR A 246 14.32 -9.77 -7.79
CA TYR A 246 14.08 -9.22 -6.46
C TYR A 246 12.64 -8.79 -6.31
N SER A 247 12.23 -7.78 -7.06
CA SER A 247 10.87 -7.24 -7.05
C SER A 247 10.22 -7.37 -8.42
N PHE A 248 8.90 -7.31 -8.45
CA PHE A 248 8.11 -7.41 -9.67
C PHE A 248 6.78 -6.66 -9.52
N VAL A 249 6.21 -6.30 -10.65
CA VAL A 249 4.87 -5.71 -10.75
C VAL A 249 4.12 -6.39 -11.88
N ILE A 250 2.87 -6.77 -11.63
CA ILE A 250 1.99 -7.42 -12.60
C ILE A 250 0.85 -6.47 -12.95
N LEU A 251 0.55 -6.34 -14.23
CA LEU A 251 -0.38 -5.37 -14.81
C LEU A 251 -1.31 -6.05 -15.82
N SER A 252 -2.40 -5.37 -16.18
CA SER A 252 -3.13 -5.63 -17.43
C SER A 252 -3.07 -4.39 -18.33
N LEU A 253 -2.34 -4.49 -19.44
CA LEU A 253 -2.29 -3.48 -20.49
C LEU A 253 -3.37 -3.67 -21.55
N LEU A 254 -3.99 -4.85 -21.61
CA LEU A 254 -5.14 -5.17 -22.46
C LEU A 254 -6.48 -4.82 -21.79
N GLY A 255 -6.48 -4.30 -20.56
CA GLY A 255 -7.69 -3.90 -19.82
C GLY A 255 -8.57 -5.09 -19.42
N THR A 256 -7.98 -6.28 -19.28
CA THR A 256 -8.71 -7.49 -18.86
C THR A 256 -8.65 -7.66 -17.34
N GLN A 257 -9.51 -8.51 -16.79
CA GLN A 257 -9.44 -8.91 -15.38
C GLN A 257 -8.32 -9.93 -15.10
N GLN A 258 -7.48 -10.23 -16.09
CA GLN A 258 -6.34 -11.14 -15.95
C GLN A 258 -5.03 -10.41 -16.19
N PRO A 259 -3.93 -10.86 -15.55
CA PRO A 259 -2.62 -10.30 -15.79
C PRO A 259 -2.14 -10.63 -17.21
N ASP A 260 -1.59 -9.63 -17.90
CA ASP A 260 -1.04 -9.80 -19.26
C ASP A 260 0.40 -9.27 -19.41
N THR A 261 0.87 -8.45 -18.47
CA THR A 261 2.19 -7.82 -18.52
C THR A 261 2.85 -7.84 -17.14
N MET A 262 4.14 -8.15 -17.08
CA MET A 262 4.92 -8.13 -15.85
C MET A 262 6.26 -7.44 -16.08
N TYR A 263 6.67 -6.61 -15.12
CA TYR A 263 8.03 -6.07 -15.06
C TYR A 263 8.75 -6.64 -13.84
N VAL A 264 10.00 -7.03 -14.01
CA VAL A 264 10.81 -7.70 -12.99
C VAL A 264 12.11 -6.93 -12.80
N ALA A 265 12.39 -6.50 -11.57
CA ALA A 265 13.72 -6.03 -11.19
C ALA A 265 14.65 -7.22 -11.01
N ASP A 266 15.60 -7.34 -11.92
CA ASP A 266 16.59 -8.41 -11.94
C ASP A 266 17.99 -7.87 -11.59
N ASP A 267 18.55 -8.42 -10.51
CA ASP A 267 19.87 -8.05 -9.98
C ASP A 267 21.01 -8.85 -10.64
N THR A 268 20.74 -9.64 -11.67
CA THR A 268 21.83 -10.24 -12.46
C THR A 268 22.60 -9.11 -13.14
N SER A 269 23.93 -9.22 -13.17
CA SER A 269 24.79 -8.21 -13.79
C SER A 269 24.33 -7.93 -15.23
N GLY A 270 23.92 -6.68 -15.49
CA GLY A 270 23.45 -6.23 -16.79
C GLY A 270 21.98 -6.49 -17.13
N ALA A 271 21.18 -7.09 -16.24
CA ALA A 271 19.79 -7.48 -16.52
C ALA A 271 18.74 -6.37 -16.32
N GLY A 272 18.80 -5.54 -15.28
CA GLY A 272 17.90 -4.39 -15.15
C GLY A 272 16.42 -4.75 -14.94
N ILE A 273 15.51 -4.03 -15.60
CA ILE A 273 14.07 -4.29 -15.54
C ILE A 273 13.67 -5.13 -16.76
N ILE A 274 13.33 -6.40 -16.53
CA ILE A 274 12.88 -7.33 -17.57
C ILE A 274 11.36 -7.18 -17.76
N LYS A 275 10.92 -6.96 -19.00
CA LYS A 275 9.50 -6.96 -19.35
C LYS A 275 9.09 -8.35 -19.86
N TYR A 276 7.97 -8.84 -19.38
CA TYR A 276 7.31 -10.06 -19.84
C TYR A 276 5.87 -9.75 -20.27
N SER A 277 5.39 -10.48 -21.28
CA SER A 277 3.98 -10.53 -21.66
C SER A 277 3.46 -11.96 -21.58
N TYR A 278 2.20 -12.12 -21.14
CA TYR A 278 1.56 -13.42 -21.07
C TYR A 278 0.92 -13.79 -22.41
N VAL A 279 1.56 -14.68 -23.16
CA VAL A 279 1.19 -15.07 -24.51
C VAL A 279 0.95 -16.58 -24.55
N GLN A 280 -0.26 -17.00 -24.95
CA GLN A 280 -0.61 -18.41 -25.15
C GLN A 280 -0.26 -19.34 -23.97
N GLY A 281 -0.48 -18.87 -22.73
CA GLY A 281 -0.24 -19.66 -21.53
C GLY A 281 1.19 -19.58 -20.95
N GLN A 282 2.07 -18.75 -21.54
CA GLN A 282 3.46 -18.59 -21.10
C GLN A 282 3.80 -17.10 -20.92
N TRP A 283 4.61 -16.79 -19.91
CA TRP A 283 5.26 -15.48 -19.80
C TRP A 283 6.49 -15.44 -20.70
N ILE A 284 6.45 -14.60 -21.73
CA ILE A 284 7.52 -14.43 -22.72
C ILE A 284 8.24 -13.11 -22.45
N SER A 285 9.57 -13.14 -22.34
CA SER A 285 10.38 -11.92 -22.21
C SER A 285 10.32 -11.09 -23.49
N ASN A 286 9.99 -9.81 -23.37
CA ASN A 286 9.97 -8.86 -24.48
C ASN A 286 11.24 -8.01 -24.56
N GLY A 287 12.08 -8.03 -23.53
CA GLY A 287 13.31 -7.25 -23.49
C GLY A 287 13.59 -6.65 -22.12
N VAL A 288 14.60 -5.79 -22.08
CA VAL A 288 15.19 -5.25 -20.87
C VAL A 288 15.30 -3.73 -20.96
N ILE A 289 14.90 -3.04 -19.90
CA ILE A 289 15.29 -1.66 -19.63
C ILE A 289 16.50 -1.70 -18.69
N ARG A 290 17.65 -1.18 -19.12
CA ARG A 290 18.88 -1.20 -18.32
C ARG A 290 18.72 -0.33 -17.08
N ALA A 291 18.84 -0.94 -15.90
CA ALA A 291 18.84 -0.29 -14.60
C ALA A 291 19.77 -1.10 -13.65
N PRO A 292 21.08 -0.83 -13.64
CA PRO A 292 22.04 -1.65 -12.91
C PRO A 292 21.69 -1.83 -11.43
N SER A 293 21.76 -3.08 -10.95
CA SER A 293 21.56 -3.46 -9.54
C SER A 293 20.19 -3.10 -8.96
N ILE A 294 19.17 -2.96 -9.81
CA ILE A 294 17.79 -2.69 -9.38
C ILE A 294 17.23 -3.85 -8.56
N ARG A 295 16.54 -3.52 -7.46
CA ARG A 295 15.96 -4.50 -6.52
C ARG A 295 14.59 -4.12 -5.97
N GLY A 296 14.28 -2.82 -5.91
CA GLY A 296 12.91 -2.34 -5.69
C GLY A 296 12.31 -1.91 -7.03
N LEU A 297 11.01 -2.11 -7.20
CA LEU A 297 10.28 -1.76 -8.42
C LEU A 297 8.81 -1.52 -8.11
N VAL A 298 8.28 -0.45 -8.69
CA VAL A 298 6.85 -0.14 -8.76
C VAL A 298 6.54 0.29 -10.18
N ALA A 299 5.28 0.11 -10.60
CA ALA A 299 4.80 0.73 -11.84
C ALA A 299 3.37 1.22 -11.70
N ILE A 300 3.04 2.25 -12.47
CA ILE A 300 1.66 2.70 -12.67
C ILE A 300 1.39 2.84 -14.16
N VAL A 301 0.19 2.42 -14.57
CA VAL A 301 -0.30 2.59 -15.94
C VAL A 301 -1.01 3.94 -16.03
N SER A 302 -0.75 4.67 -17.11
CA SER A 302 -1.47 5.89 -17.47
C SER A 302 -1.78 5.85 -18.96
N ILE A 303 -3.03 6.14 -19.31
CA ILE A 303 -3.49 6.18 -20.69
C ILE A 303 -3.59 7.65 -21.10
N SER A 304 -2.81 8.04 -22.11
CA SER A 304 -2.90 9.36 -22.73
C SER A 304 -3.41 9.18 -24.15
N GLU A 305 -4.65 9.61 -24.40
CA GLU A 305 -5.36 9.40 -25.67
C GLU A 305 -5.41 7.92 -26.07
N THR A 306 -4.63 7.51 -27.08
CA THR A 306 -4.54 6.12 -27.57
C THR A 306 -3.30 5.38 -27.08
N ARG A 307 -2.44 6.04 -26.28
CA ARG A 307 -1.15 5.50 -25.84
C ARG A 307 -1.19 5.09 -24.37
N THR A 308 -1.00 3.80 -24.13
CA THR A 308 -0.77 3.24 -22.79
C THR A 308 0.70 3.41 -22.42
N ASN A 309 0.97 4.18 -21.36
CA ASN A 309 2.29 4.36 -20.78
C ASN A 309 2.39 3.61 -19.46
N VAL A 310 3.49 2.93 -19.24
CA VAL A 310 3.87 2.34 -17.96
C VAL A 310 5.00 3.16 -17.37
N TYR A 311 4.71 3.91 -16.31
CA TYR A 311 5.71 4.64 -15.55
C TYR A 311 6.31 3.69 -14.52
N LEU A 312 7.62 3.47 -14.61
CA LEU A 312 8.37 2.54 -13.78
C LEU A 312 9.32 3.34 -12.88
N TYR A 313 9.30 3.03 -11.59
CA TYR A 313 10.25 3.57 -10.62
C TYR A 313 10.89 2.44 -9.85
N GLY A 314 12.19 2.53 -9.63
CA GLY A 314 12.93 1.45 -9.00
C GLY A 314 14.15 1.93 -8.24
N THR A 315 14.62 1.09 -7.32
CA THR A 315 15.70 1.44 -6.42
C THR A 315 16.76 0.34 -6.40
N THR A 316 18.02 0.71 -6.18
CA THR A 316 19.12 -0.27 -6.03
C THR A 316 19.32 -0.64 -4.56
N GLY A 317 19.61 -1.91 -4.27
CA GLY A 317 19.84 -2.39 -2.89
C GLY A 317 21.31 -2.41 -2.48
N ALA A 318 21.88 -1.25 -2.13
CA ALA A 318 23.30 -1.12 -1.74
C ALA A 318 23.67 -1.72 -0.37
N GLY A 319 24.63 -2.66 -0.30
CA GLY A 319 24.99 -3.39 0.93
C GLY A 319 26.26 -2.98 1.65
N THR A 320 26.72 -1.74 1.48
CA THR A 320 28.05 -1.33 1.99
C THR A 320 27.93 -0.45 3.23
N ALA A 321 28.99 -0.38 4.03
CA ALA A 321 29.04 0.50 5.20
C ALA A 321 28.89 1.98 4.82
N SER A 322 29.32 2.37 3.62
CA SER A 322 29.14 3.72 3.09
C SER A 322 27.70 4.00 2.61
N GLY A 323 26.82 2.99 2.62
CA GLY A 323 25.49 3.08 2.05
C GLY A 323 25.50 3.01 0.52
N GLY A 324 24.62 3.78 -0.10
CA GLY A 324 24.44 3.89 -1.54
C GLY A 324 23.02 3.55 -2.00
N GLY A 325 22.73 3.79 -3.26
CA GLY A 325 21.38 3.64 -3.77
C GLY A 325 21.09 4.66 -4.86
N ALA A 326 20.39 4.25 -5.90
CA ALA A 326 19.82 5.17 -6.88
C ALA A 326 18.31 4.95 -6.95
N LEU A 327 17.56 6.03 -7.16
CA LEU A 327 16.18 6.00 -7.62
C LEU A 327 16.18 6.16 -9.14
N TYR A 328 15.71 5.13 -9.83
CA TYR A 328 15.51 5.11 -11.28
C TYR A 328 14.08 5.47 -11.66
N ALA A 329 13.93 6.10 -12.81
CA ALA A 329 12.66 6.28 -13.52
C ALA A 329 12.79 5.84 -14.99
N ALA A 330 11.74 5.22 -15.53
CA ALA A 330 11.60 4.91 -16.93
C ALA A 330 10.13 4.98 -17.35
N VAL A 331 9.88 5.23 -18.64
CA VAL A 331 8.54 5.16 -19.22
C VAL A 331 8.55 4.13 -20.33
N ASP A 332 7.69 3.12 -20.23
CA ASP A 332 7.45 2.20 -21.35
C ASP A 332 6.09 2.47 -22.01
N SER A 333 6.14 3.00 -23.22
CA SER A 333 5.00 3.30 -24.08
C SER A 333 4.79 2.25 -25.20
N ALA A 334 5.52 1.13 -25.18
CA ALA A 334 5.47 0.14 -26.27
C ALA A 334 4.19 -0.71 -26.26
N GLY A 335 3.44 -0.75 -25.15
CA GLY A 335 2.24 -1.55 -25.00
C GLY A 335 2.51 -3.05 -24.79
N TYR A 336 1.45 -3.85 -24.88
CA TYR A 336 1.50 -5.30 -24.68
C TYR A 336 2.32 -6.02 -25.76
N ASN A 337 3.11 -7.03 -25.36
CA ASN A 337 3.87 -7.93 -26.24
C ASN A 337 4.83 -7.24 -27.23
N MET A 338 5.33 -6.06 -26.86
CA MET A 338 6.37 -5.33 -27.59
C MET A 338 7.58 -5.10 -26.68
N ALA A 339 8.76 -5.04 -27.29
CA ALA A 339 9.98 -4.68 -26.57
C ALA A 339 9.84 -3.31 -25.89
N PRO A 340 10.45 -3.09 -24.70
CA PRO A 340 10.36 -1.80 -24.03
C PRO A 340 10.81 -0.65 -24.92
N SER A 341 10.06 0.44 -24.91
CA SER A 341 10.37 1.66 -25.67
C SER A 341 11.52 2.49 -25.09
N THR A 342 11.87 2.26 -23.82
CA THR A 342 13.05 2.86 -23.17
C THR A 342 14.14 1.81 -23.04
N GLU A 343 15.35 2.12 -23.51
CA GLU A 343 16.50 1.20 -23.40
C GLU A 343 17.20 1.25 -22.04
N THR A 344 17.29 2.43 -21.42
CA THR A 344 18.01 2.66 -20.15
C THR A 344 17.20 3.58 -19.24
N ALA A 345 17.03 3.18 -17.98
CA ALA A 345 16.36 4.00 -16.97
C ALA A 345 17.25 5.16 -16.50
N THR A 346 16.62 6.27 -16.14
CA THR A 346 17.32 7.50 -15.70
C THR A 346 17.40 7.53 -14.18
N ILE A 347 18.57 7.89 -13.62
CA ILE A 347 18.70 8.16 -12.18
C ILE A 347 18.11 9.55 -11.89
N ILE A 348 17.14 9.61 -10.99
CA ILE A 348 16.46 10.86 -10.59
C ILE A 348 16.75 11.25 -9.13
N ALA A 349 17.28 10.34 -8.31
CA ALA A 349 17.83 10.65 -6.99
C ALA A 349 18.91 9.63 -6.59
N SER A 350 19.76 9.99 -5.65
CA SER A 350 20.78 9.09 -5.07
C SER A 350 20.74 9.14 -3.55
N ALA A 351 21.03 8.01 -2.91
CA ALA A 351 21.09 7.93 -1.46
C ALA A 351 22.27 8.78 -0.94
N PRO A 352 22.07 9.65 0.06
CA PRO A 352 23.15 10.34 0.74
C PRO A 352 24.17 9.36 1.37
N PRO A 353 25.39 9.83 1.69
CA PRO A 353 26.37 9.02 2.41
C PRO A 353 25.79 8.38 3.67
N TYR A 354 26.20 7.16 3.97
CA TYR A 354 25.76 6.38 5.13
C TYR A 354 24.25 6.14 5.22
N THR A 355 23.58 6.25 4.07
CA THR A 355 22.20 5.82 3.92
C THR A 355 22.11 4.84 2.76
N ALA A 356 21.14 3.93 2.82
CA ALA A 356 20.91 3.00 1.73
C ALA A 356 19.45 2.98 1.30
N PHE A 357 19.20 3.19 -0.01
CA PHE A 357 17.88 2.93 -0.57
C PHE A 357 17.66 1.42 -0.66
N ARG A 358 16.43 1.00 -0.35
CA ARG A 358 15.93 -0.38 -0.45
C ARG A 358 14.62 -0.36 -1.22
N GLY A 359 13.59 -1.07 -0.77
CA GLY A 359 12.31 -1.17 -1.46
C GLY A 359 11.70 0.21 -1.76
N ILE A 360 10.83 0.20 -2.76
CA ILE A 360 10.04 1.36 -3.17
C ILE A 360 8.57 0.92 -3.31
N ALA A 361 7.65 1.82 -2.96
CA ALA A 361 6.21 1.71 -3.21
C ALA A 361 5.68 3.09 -3.63
N PHE A 362 4.48 3.16 -4.18
CA PHE A 362 3.76 4.45 -4.20
C PHE A 362 3.31 4.80 -2.78
N ALA A 363 3.13 6.10 -2.54
CA ALA A 363 2.49 6.60 -1.33
C ALA A 363 1.13 5.92 -1.12
N PRO A 364 0.77 5.60 0.13
CA PRO A 364 -0.60 5.24 0.44
C PRO A 364 -1.51 6.42 0.09
N GLU A 365 -2.78 6.12 -0.13
CA GLU A 365 -3.80 7.10 -0.47
C GLU A 365 -4.81 7.18 0.68
N PRO A 366 -5.48 8.32 0.88
CA PRO A 366 -6.57 8.38 1.84
C PRO A 366 -7.61 7.31 1.46
N PRO A 367 -8.35 6.75 2.43
CA PRO A 367 -9.45 5.86 2.09
C PRO A 367 -10.36 6.56 1.08
N PRO A 368 -10.95 5.83 0.12
CA PRO A 368 -11.97 6.40 -0.74
C PRO A 368 -12.99 7.14 0.13
N PRO A 369 -13.50 8.31 -0.29
CA PRO A 369 -14.61 8.93 0.39
C PRO A 369 -15.66 7.85 0.63
N ALA A 370 -16.17 7.75 1.85
CA ALA A 370 -17.28 6.84 2.12
C ALA A 370 -18.33 7.06 1.01
N PRO A 371 -18.89 5.98 0.43
CA PRO A 371 -19.95 6.15 -0.55
C PRO A 371 -20.97 7.11 0.06
N PRO A 372 -21.53 8.04 -0.75
CA PRO A 372 -22.50 8.99 -0.24
C PRO A 372 -23.50 8.20 0.60
N SER A 373 -23.69 8.57 1.88
CA SER A 373 -24.62 7.86 2.76
C SER A 373 -25.90 7.63 1.98
N GLU A 374 -26.29 6.37 1.76
CA GLU A 374 -27.43 6.06 0.89
C GLU A 374 -28.65 6.88 1.31
N VAL A 375 -29.49 7.22 0.34
CA VAL A 375 -30.74 7.90 0.67
C VAL A 375 -31.66 6.95 1.38
N ILE A 376 -32.00 7.30 2.61
CA ILE A 376 -32.82 6.48 3.49
C ILE A 376 -34.02 7.31 3.94
N ILE A 377 -35.23 6.83 3.65
CA ILE A 377 -36.43 7.35 4.30
C ILE A 377 -36.35 6.98 5.78
N THR A 378 -36.26 7.97 6.65
CA THR A 378 -36.06 7.79 8.09
C THR A 378 -37.37 7.69 8.85
N SER A 379 -38.43 8.36 8.37
CA SER A 379 -39.79 8.22 8.91
C SER A 379 -40.86 8.72 7.93
N ILE A 380 -42.08 8.23 8.13
CA ILE A 380 -43.30 8.70 7.44
C ILE A 380 -44.35 8.90 8.53
N GLU A 381 -44.87 10.11 8.63
CA GLU A 381 -45.79 10.54 9.68
C GLU A 381 -47.06 11.14 9.07
N THR A 382 -48.18 11.05 9.79
CA THR A 382 -49.41 11.73 9.40
C THR A 382 -49.44 13.15 9.99
N ALA A 383 -49.98 14.11 9.26
CA ALA A 383 -50.12 15.50 9.68
C ALA A 383 -51.49 16.05 9.26
N GLY A 384 -52.52 15.80 10.07
CA GLY A 384 -53.89 16.16 9.71
C GLY A 384 -54.40 15.32 8.53
N SER A 385 -54.73 15.96 7.41
CA SER A 385 -55.10 15.31 6.14
C SER A 385 -53.89 14.89 5.28
N ASP A 386 -52.68 15.22 5.72
CA ASP A 386 -51.46 15.17 4.91
C ASP A 386 -50.50 14.08 5.41
N VAL A 387 -49.50 13.74 4.61
CA VAL A 387 -48.41 12.83 5.00
C VAL A 387 -47.07 13.55 4.91
N LYS A 388 -46.26 13.47 5.96
CA LYS A 388 -44.93 14.05 6.03
C LYS A 388 -43.86 12.95 5.99
N ILE A 389 -42.91 13.08 5.09
CA ILE A 389 -41.86 12.08 4.84
C ILE A 389 -40.53 12.72 5.21
N TYR A 390 -39.71 12.01 5.98
CA TYR A 390 -38.36 12.42 6.34
C TYR A 390 -37.36 11.47 5.69
N TRP A 391 -36.24 12.00 5.22
CA TRP A 391 -35.14 11.19 4.73
C TRP A 391 -33.80 11.82 5.06
N SER A 392 -32.77 10.97 5.14
CA SER A 392 -31.39 11.38 5.13
C SER A 392 -30.78 11.19 3.73
N ALA A 393 -29.92 12.11 3.31
CA ALA A 393 -29.22 12.03 2.04
C ALA A 393 -27.86 12.77 2.10
N PRO A 394 -26.93 12.51 1.18
CA PRO A 394 -25.63 13.17 1.15
C PRO A 394 -25.79 14.68 0.88
N SER A 395 -24.96 15.49 1.54
CA SER A 395 -24.88 16.94 1.24
C SER A 395 -24.60 17.19 -0.24
N GLY A 396 -25.28 18.17 -0.82
CA GLY A 396 -25.20 18.50 -2.25
C GLY A 396 -26.09 17.63 -3.15
N SER A 397 -26.75 16.59 -2.59
CA SER A 397 -27.71 15.80 -3.35
C SER A 397 -28.94 16.61 -3.74
N LYS A 398 -29.44 16.40 -4.95
CA LYS A 398 -30.77 16.83 -5.37
C LYS A 398 -31.72 15.64 -5.31
N CYS A 399 -32.61 15.67 -4.34
CA CYS A 399 -33.58 14.61 -4.08
C CYS A 399 -34.94 14.97 -4.69
N TYR A 400 -35.59 13.98 -5.28
CA TYR A 400 -36.96 14.06 -5.78
C TYR A 400 -37.83 13.12 -4.95
N VAL A 401 -38.91 13.65 -4.38
CA VAL A 401 -39.92 12.84 -3.69
C VAL A 401 -40.86 12.33 -4.75
N GLN A 402 -41.00 11.00 -4.83
CA GLN A 402 -41.92 10.37 -5.76
C GLN A 402 -42.98 9.59 -5.02
N ALA A 403 -44.21 9.59 -5.54
CA ALA A 403 -45.30 8.81 -4.98
C ALA A 403 -46.06 8.00 -6.04
N ALA A 404 -46.71 6.93 -5.56
CA ALA A 404 -47.59 6.08 -6.36
C ALA A 404 -48.86 5.72 -5.57
N THR A 405 -49.95 5.48 -6.30
CA THR A 405 -51.22 4.95 -5.78
C THR A 405 -51.32 3.45 -6.07
N PRO A 406 -52.16 2.69 -5.35
CA PRO A 406 -52.26 1.24 -5.52
C PRO A 406 -52.97 0.88 -6.82
N LYS A 407 -52.24 0.95 -7.94
CA LYS A 407 -52.56 0.19 -9.16
C LYS A 407 -51.32 -0.62 -9.54
N ASN A 408 -51.23 -1.81 -8.94
CA ASN A 408 -50.20 -2.84 -9.12
C ASN A 408 -48.79 -2.46 -8.63
N LEU A 409 -48.53 -2.69 -7.33
CA LEU A 409 -47.19 -2.64 -6.75
C LEU A 409 -46.32 -3.76 -7.32
N SER A 410 -45.62 -3.44 -8.40
CA SER A 410 -44.37 -4.10 -8.75
C SER A 410 -43.24 -3.11 -8.53
N VAL A 411 -42.00 -3.58 -8.49
CA VAL A 411 -40.80 -2.72 -8.54
C VAL A 411 -40.80 -1.76 -9.75
N ASN A 412 -41.65 -2.03 -10.76
CA ASN A 412 -41.84 -1.23 -11.96
C ASN A 412 -43.11 -0.35 -11.95
N ALA A 413 -43.76 -0.17 -10.79
CA ALA A 413 -44.91 0.74 -10.68
C ALA A 413 -44.50 2.17 -11.07
N PRO A 414 -45.34 2.93 -11.79
CA PRO A 414 -45.02 4.30 -12.18
C PRO A 414 -45.10 5.22 -10.96
N PHE A 415 -43.95 5.57 -10.41
CA PHE A 415 -43.80 6.63 -9.41
C PHE A 415 -43.66 7.97 -10.12
N GLU A 416 -44.43 8.96 -9.70
CA GLU A 416 -44.39 10.33 -10.24
C GLU A 416 -43.74 11.27 -9.23
N ASP A 417 -42.95 12.23 -9.74
CA ASP A 417 -42.38 13.29 -8.90
C ASP A 417 -43.53 14.16 -8.36
N ILE A 418 -43.70 14.20 -7.04
CA ILE A 418 -44.72 15.02 -6.37
C ILE A 418 -44.17 16.36 -5.87
N ALA A 419 -42.85 16.56 -6.01
CA ALA A 419 -42.13 17.75 -5.60
C ALA A 419 -41.05 18.10 -6.63
N GLY A 420 -40.67 19.38 -6.69
CA GLY A 420 -39.44 19.81 -7.34
C GLY A 420 -38.18 19.29 -6.62
N PRO A 421 -36.98 19.50 -7.18
CA PRO A 421 -35.75 19.03 -6.56
C PRO A 421 -35.50 19.71 -5.21
N ILE A 422 -35.22 18.90 -4.19
CA ILE A 422 -34.89 19.34 -2.85
C ILE A 422 -33.38 19.17 -2.67
N LEU A 423 -32.66 20.28 -2.53
CA LEU A 423 -31.22 20.26 -2.25
C LEU A 423 -30.96 19.94 -0.78
N ILE A 424 -30.06 19.00 -0.54
CA ILE A 424 -29.52 18.74 0.80
C ILE A 424 -28.35 19.68 1.04
N THR A 425 -28.41 20.47 2.10
CA THR A 425 -27.35 21.41 2.44
C THR A 425 -26.33 20.77 3.40
N PRO A 426 -25.10 21.30 3.47
CA PRO A 426 -24.08 20.82 4.40
C PRO A 426 -24.47 20.93 5.88
N GLU A 427 -25.43 21.79 6.20
CA GLU A 427 -25.87 22.12 7.56
C GLU A 427 -26.90 21.14 8.12
N SER A 428 -27.58 20.36 7.26
CA SER A 428 -28.52 19.32 7.67
C SER A 428 -28.60 18.21 6.62
N THR A 429 -28.16 17.00 6.99
CA THR A 429 -28.26 15.80 6.15
C THR A 429 -29.63 15.13 6.22
N ILE A 430 -30.53 15.63 7.08
CA ILE A 430 -31.92 15.18 7.20
C ILE A 430 -32.84 16.30 6.69
N THR A 431 -33.83 15.94 5.88
CA THR A 431 -34.85 16.87 5.39
C THR A 431 -36.21 16.17 5.31
N ASN A 432 -37.25 16.90 4.89
CA ASN A 432 -38.61 16.39 4.79
C ASN A 432 -39.43 17.02 3.66
N TYR A 433 -40.56 16.39 3.35
CA TYR A 433 -41.58 16.87 2.43
C TYR A 433 -42.97 16.52 2.95
N LEU A 434 -43.93 17.42 2.73
CA LEU A 434 -45.35 17.24 3.09
C LEU A 434 -46.16 16.99 1.81
N ASP A 435 -46.79 15.83 1.68
CA ASP A 435 -47.75 15.48 0.61
C ASP A 435 -49.18 15.88 1.05
N PRO A 436 -49.73 17.03 0.55
CA PRO A 436 -50.98 17.57 1.06
C PRO A 436 -52.19 16.76 0.60
N GLY A 437 -53.13 16.50 1.53
CA GLY A 437 -54.34 15.73 1.29
C GLY A 437 -54.09 14.24 1.00
N ALA A 438 -52.88 13.73 1.24
CA ALA A 438 -52.52 12.36 0.91
C ALA A 438 -53.40 11.31 1.62
N ILE A 439 -53.90 11.63 2.83
CA ILE A 439 -54.77 10.74 3.61
C ILE A 439 -56.21 10.80 3.10
N THR A 440 -56.67 11.96 2.63
CA THR A 440 -58.07 12.14 2.21
C THR A 440 -58.30 11.76 0.74
N ASN A 441 -57.26 11.87 -0.09
CA ASN A 441 -57.37 11.74 -1.54
C ASN A 441 -56.95 10.36 -2.06
N PHE A 442 -56.32 9.52 -1.24
CA PHE A 442 -55.80 8.21 -1.66
C PHE A 442 -56.04 7.13 -0.60
N ASP A 443 -56.53 5.96 -1.03
CA ASP A 443 -56.72 4.79 -0.15
C ASP A 443 -55.38 4.18 0.33
N ALA A 444 -54.32 4.34 -0.47
CA ALA A 444 -52.95 4.05 -0.09
C ALA A 444 -51.97 4.92 -0.90
N ARG A 445 -50.82 5.24 -0.29
CA ARG A 445 -49.79 6.07 -0.91
C ARG A 445 -48.42 5.48 -0.60
N TYR A 446 -47.61 5.26 -1.64
CA TYR A 446 -46.26 4.72 -1.53
C TYR A 446 -45.26 5.79 -1.91
N TYR A 447 -44.13 5.85 -1.21
CA TYR A 447 -43.11 6.87 -1.43
C TYR A 447 -41.75 6.25 -1.74
N ARG A 448 -40.98 6.93 -2.57
CA ARG A 448 -39.53 6.71 -2.71
C ARG A 448 -38.82 8.04 -2.90
N ILE A 449 -37.55 8.07 -2.54
CA ILE A 449 -36.69 9.23 -2.81
C ILE A 449 -35.71 8.85 -3.91
N ARG A 450 -35.72 9.62 -5.00
CA ARG A 450 -34.78 9.47 -6.11
C ARG A 450 -33.71 10.55 -6.01
N VAL A 451 -32.45 10.18 -6.19
CA VAL A 451 -31.34 11.15 -6.31
C VAL A 451 -31.05 11.39 -7.78
N GLU A 452 -30.79 12.65 -8.14
CA GLU A 452 -30.20 12.99 -9.43
C GLU A 452 -28.83 12.33 -9.54
N SER A 453 -28.67 11.31 -10.39
CA SER A 453 -27.38 10.69 -10.63
C SER A 453 -26.43 11.72 -11.23
N GLN A 454 -25.36 12.06 -10.52
CA GLN A 454 -24.21 12.70 -11.16
C GLN A 454 -23.63 11.71 -12.18
N PRO A 455 -23.20 12.15 -13.37
CA PRO A 455 -22.48 11.28 -14.29
C PRO A 455 -21.26 10.74 -13.55
N VAL A 456 -21.25 9.43 -13.31
CA VAL A 456 -20.09 8.73 -12.76
C VAL A 456 -18.97 8.90 -13.78
N PRO A 457 -17.84 9.52 -13.44
CA PRO A 457 -16.65 9.42 -14.27
C PRO A 457 -16.34 7.94 -14.41
N ARG A 458 -16.34 7.42 -15.63
CA ARG A 458 -15.86 6.06 -15.88
C ARG A 458 -14.36 6.08 -15.60
N GLU A 459 -13.95 5.48 -14.48
CA GLU A 459 -12.55 5.15 -14.18
C GLU A 459 -12.14 3.84 -14.85
#